data_AF-A0A840XWF6-F1
#
_entry.id   AF-A0A840XWF6-F1
#
_cell.length_a   1.000
_cell.length_b   1.000
_cell.length_c   1.000
_cell.angle_alpha   90.00
_cell.angle_beta   90.00
_cell.angle_gamma   90.00
#
_symmetry.space_group_name_H-M   'P 1'
#
loop_
_entity.id
_entity.type
_entity.pdbx_description
1 polymer ?
#
loop_
_entity_poly.entity_id
_entity_poly.type
_entity_poly.pdbx_seq_one_letter_code
_entity_poly.pdbx_strand_id
1 'polypeptide(L)'
;MQDVASLPRRQDGTVAAAAPAAGSTLHPAGTVGPGPLDLDRLLGHAPADRLSLLLVAYLLLPALLFLPGWLAPEVGIPAALAAATAFALAPGWRQPWPLTAGMTALCLVLGLLWAGATGSHHLVYSSADWQIRDGVLRDLAAGPWPVAYREPDGSASLLRAPLGFYLPAGLVGRFAGFHAAQAALWLWTGLGFGLALMVLLLLARAVAPGRRAAGFAVMAGVFVLFHGLDLLPNMLLDWRFGTGPFASWERGGEWWPRFFQYSGHVTAILWAPNHAMPAWLLALLMLRHGASPGFARNLALPLVAGAFWSPVASAGAAVLAGVVLLRQEGWRGALRAVSPANLLAVVPAVPICLYLVAGSAAVPHGFLLAVHPAGKALAVWAAFLLLEVLCWAIPAALLVRGRVVSAAVVPLCLIPAYVFGPGNEMTARGGMAPLAVLAVAVGAALLAPARERRQRLARRALVGFGLIAALGAGMEASLLVKRPWPASAECPLPEAARHSVFAPTTDWAHYLTAWPEGAPAGLMREPQLRPAERPAGSPPCWPVRGP
;
A
#
# COMPACT_ATOMS: atom_id res chain seq x y z
N MET A 1 -70.56 49.87 22.14
CA MET A 1 -69.48 50.70 22.75
C MET A 1 -68.30 49.79 23.02
N GLN A 2 -67.10 50.36 23.07
CA GLN A 2 -65.84 49.70 23.39
C GLN A 2 -65.90 48.72 24.59
N ASP A 3 -64.87 47.87 24.68
CA ASP A 3 -64.21 47.42 25.92
C ASP A 3 -64.95 46.38 26.80
N VAL A 4 -64.37 45.52 27.66
CA VAL A 4 -63.00 45.18 28.15
C VAL A 4 -63.18 43.96 29.09
N ALA A 5 -62.28 42.95 29.06
CA ALA A 5 -61.32 42.52 30.10
C ALA A 5 -61.88 42.05 31.48
N SER A 6 -61.19 41.32 32.38
CA SER A 6 -59.84 40.74 32.50
C SER A 6 -59.78 39.83 33.76
N LEU A 7 -59.16 38.65 33.62
CA LEU A 7 -58.37 37.82 34.58
C LEU A 7 -58.97 37.33 35.93
N PRO A 8 -58.55 36.10 36.36
CA PRO A 8 -57.77 36.01 37.60
C PRO A 8 -56.61 34.98 37.64
N ARG A 9 -55.59 35.41 38.42
CA ARG A 9 -54.66 34.77 39.38
C ARG A 9 -54.00 33.39 39.14
N ARG A 10 -52.67 33.43 39.37
CA ARG A 10 -51.68 32.34 39.47
C ARG A 10 -51.82 31.51 40.75
N GLN A 11 -51.43 30.23 40.66
CA GLN A 11 -50.80 29.47 41.74
C GLN A 11 -49.68 28.58 41.19
N ASP A 12 -48.48 28.86 41.72
CA ASP A 12 -47.31 28.05 42.08
C ASP A 12 -46.94 26.76 41.31
N GLY A 13 -45.64 26.69 41.02
CA GLY A 13 -45.01 25.62 40.27
C GLY A 13 -44.51 24.47 41.13
N THR A 14 -44.46 23.30 40.49
CA THR A 14 -43.59 22.18 40.84
C THR A 14 -42.89 21.71 39.57
N VAL A 15 -41.60 21.39 39.70
CA VAL A 15 -40.70 20.98 38.63
C VAL A 15 -40.90 19.49 38.35
N ALA A 16 -41.13 19.12 37.09
CA ALA A 16 -40.97 17.76 36.59
C ALA A 16 -40.40 17.75 35.16
N ALA A 17 -39.55 16.75 34.94
CA ALA A 17 -38.68 16.45 33.80
C ALA A 17 -39.27 16.66 32.38
N ALA A 18 -38.45 17.18 31.47
CA ALA A 18 -38.69 17.15 30.03
C ALA A 18 -37.62 16.32 29.30
N ALA A 19 -38.08 15.30 28.58
CA ALA A 19 -37.32 14.43 27.69
C ALA A 19 -36.67 15.20 26.52
N PRO A 20 -35.56 14.72 25.93
CA PRO A 20 -34.94 15.38 24.79
C PRO A 20 -35.74 15.12 23.50
N ALA A 21 -36.03 16.21 22.80
CA ALA A 21 -36.75 16.23 21.54
C ALA A 21 -36.01 15.44 20.44
N ALA A 22 -36.71 14.44 19.90
CA ALA A 22 -36.40 13.85 18.60
C ALA A 22 -36.74 14.86 17.49
N GLY A 23 -35.80 15.10 16.57
CA GLY A 23 -36.07 15.99 15.43
C GLY A 23 -34.84 16.42 14.64
N SER A 24 -34.04 15.48 14.13
CA SER A 24 -33.21 15.77 12.95
C SER A 24 -33.85 15.09 11.74
N THR A 25 -34.69 15.84 11.05
CA THR A 25 -35.22 15.44 9.74
C THR A 25 -34.07 15.25 8.76
N LEU A 26 -33.81 14.00 8.40
CA LEU A 26 -33.05 13.62 7.22
C LEU A 26 -33.67 14.33 6.00
N HIS A 27 -32.89 15.20 5.35
CA HIS A 27 -33.24 15.69 4.03
C HIS A 27 -33.46 14.50 3.09
N PRO A 28 -34.59 14.43 2.38
CA PRO A 28 -34.82 13.39 1.38
C PRO A 28 -33.75 13.51 0.29
N ALA A 29 -33.32 12.35 -0.22
CA ALA A 29 -32.32 12.17 -1.26
C ALA A 29 -32.42 13.28 -2.33
N GLY A 30 -31.48 14.22 -2.26
CA GLY A 30 -31.36 15.30 -3.23
C GLY A 30 -31.26 14.70 -4.62
N THR A 31 -32.09 15.19 -5.52
CA THR A 31 -32.07 14.92 -6.96
C THR A 31 -30.63 14.93 -7.46
N VAL A 32 -30.08 13.76 -7.75
CA VAL A 32 -28.74 13.59 -8.32
C VAL A 32 -28.77 14.21 -9.72
N GLY A 33 -28.23 15.42 -9.86
CA GLY A 33 -28.17 16.14 -11.12
C GLY A 33 -27.53 15.31 -12.26
N PRO A 34 -27.63 15.77 -13.51
CA PRO A 34 -27.16 15.02 -14.68
C PRO A 34 -25.63 14.82 -14.73
N GLY A 35 -24.87 15.55 -13.92
CA GLY A 35 -23.41 15.53 -13.92
C GLY A 35 -22.75 14.28 -13.31
N PRO A 36 -21.42 14.17 -13.41
CA PRO A 36 -20.64 13.07 -12.83
C PRO A 36 -20.88 12.90 -11.32
N LEU A 37 -20.81 11.66 -10.86
CA LEU A 37 -20.93 11.30 -9.44
C LEU A 37 -19.82 11.96 -8.63
N ASP A 38 -20.18 12.67 -7.57
CA ASP A 38 -19.25 13.44 -6.75
C ASP A 38 -18.69 12.59 -5.61
N LEU A 39 -17.48 12.05 -5.79
CA LEU A 39 -16.81 11.21 -4.80
C LEU A 39 -16.40 11.98 -3.54
N ASP A 40 -16.14 13.28 -3.63
CA ASP A 40 -15.80 14.09 -2.45
C ASP A 40 -17.00 14.23 -1.49
N ARG A 41 -18.23 14.03 -1.98
CA ARG A 41 -19.44 13.99 -1.13
C ARG A 41 -19.67 12.63 -0.49
N LEU A 42 -19.28 11.56 -1.19
CA LEU A 42 -19.61 10.19 -0.79
C LEU A 42 -18.51 9.56 0.08
N LEU A 43 -17.26 9.96 -0.15
CA LEU A 43 -16.07 9.36 0.42
C LEU A 43 -15.33 10.37 1.31
N GLY A 44 -14.42 9.89 2.16
CA GLY A 44 -13.57 10.71 3.02
C GLY A 44 -14.21 11.20 4.32
N HIS A 45 -15.53 11.12 4.47
CA HIS A 45 -16.26 11.65 5.63
C HIS A 45 -16.57 10.62 6.72
N ALA A 46 -16.23 9.34 6.51
CA ALA A 46 -16.53 8.33 7.51
C ALA A 46 -15.73 8.61 8.79
N PRO A 47 -16.35 8.57 9.98
CA PRO A 47 -15.60 8.68 11.23
C PRO A 47 -14.64 7.50 11.35
N ALA A 48 -13.52 7.71 12.04
CA ALA A 48 -12.62 6.62 12.39
C ALA A 48 -13.33 5.63 13.33
N ASP A 49 -13.08 4.34 13.15
CA ASP A 49 -13.68 3.28 13.93
C ASP A 49 -12.70 2.14 14.27
N ARG A 50 -13.19 1.05 14.85
CA ARG A 50 -12.33 -0.10 15.21
C ARG A 50 -11.64 -0.75 14.02
N LEU A 51 -12.23 -0.69 12.81
CA LEU A 51 -11.54 -1.16 11.62
C LEU A 51 -10.40 -0.19 11.27
N SER A 52 -10.62 1.12 11.32
CA SER A 52 -9.55 2.11 11.13
C SER A 52 -8.39 1.91 12.10
N LEU A 53 -8.69 1.67 13.38
CA LEU A 53 -7.68 1.36 14.39
C LEU A 53 -6.92 0.07 14.07
N LEU A 54 -7.61 -0.98 13.61
CA LEU A 54 -6.95 -2.23 13.23
C LEU A 54 -6.04 -2.05 12.01
N LEU A 55 -6.42 -1.24 11.02
CA LEU A 55 -5.53 -0.91 9.89
C LEU A 55 -4.26 -0.19 10.36
N VAL A 56 -4.40 0.80 11.25
CA VAL A 56 -3.24 1.52 11.80
C VAL A 56 -2.38 0.59 12.66
N ALA A 57 -2.98 -0.24 13.50
CA ALA A 57 -2.27 -1.23 14.31
C ALA A 57 -1.51 -2.25 13.45
N TYR A 58 -2.13 -2.72 12.37
CA TYR A 58 -1.52 -3.63 11.40
C TYR A 58 -0.25 -3.03 10.79
N LEU A 59 -0.33 -1.79 10.32
CA LEU A 59 0.84 -1.07 9.78
C LEU A 59 1.89 -0.79 10.87
N LEU A 60 1.46 -0.48 12.09
CA LEU A 60 2.32 -0.03 13.18
C LEU A 60 3.06 -1.16 13.91
N LEU A 61 2.45 -2.35 14.02
CA LEU A 61 3.01 -3.47 14.78
C LEU A 61 4.47 -3.80 14.43
N PRO A 62 4.87 -3.88 13.15
CA PRO A 62 6.27 -4.14 12.80
C PRO A 62 7.22 -3.05 13.30
N ALA A 63 6.83 -1.78 13.29
CA ALA A 63 7.66 -0.70 13.82
C ALA A 63 7.81 -0.82 15.35
N LEU A 64 6.74 -1.21 16.06
CA LEU A 64 6.80 -1.44 17.52
C LEU A 64 7.69 -2.62 17.91
N LEU A 65 7.85 -3.61 17.02
CA LEU A 65 8.80 -4.71 17.20
C LEU A 65 10.24 -4.28 16.85
N PHE A 66 10.40 -3.47 15.81
CA PHE A 66 11.70 -2.97 15.34
C PHE A 66 12.37 -2.05 16.34
N LEU A 67 11.65 -1.04 16.85
CA LEU A 67 12.23 0.02 17.68
C LEU A 67 13.01 -0.54 18.89
N PRO A 68 12.46 -1.41 19.75
CA PRO A 68 13.23 -2.04 20.84
C PRO A 68 14.13 -3.20 20.38
N GLY A 69 13.92 -3.75 19.18
CA GLY A 69 14.67 -4.88 18.64
C GLY A 69 15.99 -4.51 17.95
N TRP A 70 16.04 -3.33 17.33
CA TRP A 70 17.19 -2.85 16.56
C TRP A 70 17.93 -1.69 17.21
N LEU A 71 17.23 -0.80 17.92
CA LEU A 71 17.81 0.41 18.48
C LEU A 71 18.33 0.17 19.89
N ALA A 72 19.28 1.01 20.32
CA ALA A 72 19.71 1.04 21.71
C ALA A 72 18.49 1.31 22.63
N PRO A 73 18.38 0.67 23.81
CA PRO A 73 17.19 0.77 24.67
C PRO A 73 16.75 2.21 24.98
N GLU A 74 17.72 3.11 25.19
CA GLU A 74 17.54 4.54 25.44
C GLU A 74 16.89 5.32 24.28
N VAL A 75 16.94 4.80 23.05
CA VAL A 75 16.27 5.36 21.87
C VAL A 75 15.02 4.57 21.52
N GLY A 76 15.15 3.24 21.48
CA GLY A 76 14.11 2.32 21.04
C GLY A 76 12.86 2.33 21.94
N ILE A 77 13.04 2.31 23.26
CA ILE A 77 11.92 2.28 24.21
C ILE A 77 11.12 3.59 24.16
N PRO A 78 11.73 4.80 24.28
CA PRO A 78 10.98 6.05 24.16
C PRO A 78 10.28 6.20 22.80
N ALA A 79 10.92 5.81 21.70
CA ALA A 79 10.29 5.85 20.38
C ALA A 79 9.08 4.91 20.27
N ALA A 80 9.17 3.70 20.83
CA ALA A 80 8.05 2.75 20.86
C ALA A 80 6.90 3.27 21.73
N LEU A 81 7.19 3.85 22.89
CA LEU A 81 6.20 4.46 23.77
C LEU A 81 5.52 5.67 23.11
N ALA A 82 6.28 6.52 22.41
CA ALA A 82 5.72 7.64 21.65
C ALA A 82 4.78 7.14 20.54
N ALA A 83 5.17 6.11 19.81
CA ALA A 83 4.35 5.48 18.77
C ALA A 83 3.05 4.86 19.36
N ALA A 84 3.15 4.13 20.46
CA ALA A 84 2.01 3.55 21.16
C ALA A 84 1.07 4.62 21.75
N THR A 85 1.64 5.71 22.28
CA THR A 85 0.86 6.84 22.78
C THR A 85 0.14 7.56 21.65
N ALA A 86 0.81 7.81 20.51
CA ALA A 86 0.19 8.36 19.32
C ALA A 86 -0.98 7.47 18.84
N PHE A 87 -0.83 6.15 18.90
CA PHE A 87 -1.89 5.20 18.56
C PHE A 87 -3.05 5.24 19.57
N ALA A 88 -2.78 5.34 20.86
CA ALA A 88 -3.80 5.47 21.89
C ALA A 88 -4.62 6.76 21.75
N LEU A 89 -4.02 7.83 21.21
CA LEU A 89 -4.69 9.09 20.88
C LEU A 89 -5.50 9.03 19.58
N ALA A 90 -5.33 7.98 18.76
CA ALA A 90 -6.04 7.85 17.50
C ALA A 90 -7.57 7.74 17.72
N PRO A 91 -8.40 8.38 16.89
CA PRO A 91 -9.85 8.29 17.02
C PRO A 91 -10.36 6.90 16.64
N GLY A 92 -11.51 6.51 17.20
CA GLY A 92 -12.21 5.27 16.82
C GLY A 92 -12.33 4.22 17.93
N TRP A 93 -11.65 4.38 19.06
CA TRP A 93 -11.65 3.40 20.17
C TRP A 93 -13.06 3.12 20.73
N ARG A 94 -13.89 4.16 20.76
CA ARG A 94 -15.27 4.09 21.26
C ARG A 94 -16.30 3.71 20.20
N GLN A 95 -15.91 3.66 18.93
CA GLN A 95 -16.82 3.35 17.83
C GLN A 95 -16.96 1.83 17.65
N PRO A 96 -18.09 1.34 17.14
CA PRO A 96 -18.28 -0.09 16.91
C PRO A 96 -17.46 -0.57 15.70
N TRP A 97 -17.38 -1.89 15.55
CA TRP A 97 -16.90 -2.51 14.32
C TRP A 97 -17.95 -2.29 13.20
N PRO A 98 -17.57 -1.83 11.99
CA PRO A 98 -18.53 -1.38 10.97
C PRO A 98 -19.16 -2.50 10.13
N LEU A 99 -18.76 -3.75 10.33
CA LEU A 99 -19.20 -4.91 9.54
C LEU A 99 -19.85 -5.97 10.43
N THR A 100 -20.66 -6.85 9.84
CA THR A 100 -21.13 -8.05 10.54
C THR A 100 -19.99 -9.08 10.64
N ALA A 101 -20.12 -10.04 11.56
CA ALA A 101 -19.16 -11.13 11.69
C ALA A 101 -19.00 -11.92 10.38
N GLY A 102 -20.11 -12.27 9.72
CA GLY A 102 -20.08 -13.04 8.47
C GLY A 102 -19.37 -12.31 7.31
N MET A 103 -19.58 -11.00 7.17
CA MET A 103 -18.87 -10.19 6.16
C MET A 103 -17.39 -10.01 6.48
N THR A 104 -17.06 -9.90 7.78
CA THR A 104 -15.68 -9.85 8.25
C THR A 104 -14.97 -11.16 7.92
N ALA A 105 -15.57 -12.30 8.27
CA ALA A 105 -15.07 -13.63 7.96
C ALA A 105 -14.91 -13.84 6.45
N LEU A 106 -15.89 -13.43 5.65
CA LEU A 106 -15.80 -13.48 4.18
C LEU A 106 -14.57 -12.72 3.66
N CYS A 107 -14.36 -11.48 4.10
CA CYS A 107 -13.21 -10.68 3.66
C CYS A 107 -11.88 -11.33 4.09
N LEU A 108 -11.80 -11.91 5.29
CA LEU A 108 -10.61 -12.61 5.76
C LEU A 108 -10.32 -13.88 4.96
N VAL A 109 -11.35 -14.69 4.66
CA VAL A 109 -11.19 -15.89 3.82
C VAL A 109 -10.75 -15.50 2.42
N LEU A 110 -11.40 -14.51 1.80
CA LEU A 110 -10.98 -14.00 0.49
C LEU A 110 -9.56 -13.42 0.53
N GLY A 111 -9.18 -12.74 1.62
CA GLY A 111 -7.83 -12.24 1.83
C GLY A 111 -6.79 -13.36 1.90
N LEU A 112 -7.07 -14.45 2.60
CA LEU A 112 -6.18 -15.63 2.67
C LEU A 112 -6.06 -16.35 1.32
N LEU A 113 -7.17 -16.50 0.60
CA LEU A 113 -7.16 -17.05 -0.76
C LEU A 113 -6.32 -16.16 -1.69
N TRP A 114 -6.47 -14.85 -1.58
CA TRP A 114 -5.69 -13.89 -2.36
C TRP A 114 -4.20 -13.93 -1.99
N ALA A 115 -3.86 -14.07 -0.70
CA ALA A 115 -2.49 -14.26 -0.24
C ALA A 115 -1.86 -15.57 -0.74
N GLY A 116 -2.67 -16.59 -0.99
CA GLY A 116 -2.23 -17.86 -1.57
C GLY A 116 -1.69 -17.75 -2.99
N ALA A 117 -2.05 -16.68 -3.72
CA ALA A 117 -1.46 -16.38 -5.02
C ALA A 117 -0.09 -15.70 -4.92
N THR A 118 0.35 -15.30 -3.72
CA THR A 118 1.69 -14.72 -3.52
C THR A 118 2.71 -15.82 -3.22
N GLY A 119 4.00 -15.50 -3.30
CA GLY A 119 5.05 -16.42 -2.86
C GLY A 119 5.24 -16.53 -1.35
N SER A 120 4.38 -15.92 -0.50
CA SER A 120 4.59 -15.85 0.96
C SER A 120 4.72 -17.20 1.68
N HIS A 121 4.19 -18.26 1.08
CA HIS A 121 4.28 -19.64 1.55
C HIS A 121 4.67 -20.62 0.43
N HIS A 122 4.99 -20.12 -0.77
CA HIS A 122 5.34 -20.96 -1.93
C HIS A 122 4.29 -22.06 -2.24
N LEU A 123 3.00 -21.76 -2.03
CA LEU A 123 1.88 -22.66 -2.38
C LEU A 123 1.73 -22.81 -3.90
N VAL A 124 2.09 -21.75 -4.62
CA VAL A 124 2.12 -21.62 -6.07
C VAL A 124 3.52 -21.16 -6.49
N TYR A 125 3.77 -20.99 -7.79
CA TYR A 125 5.02 -20.42 -8.25
C TYR A 125 5.28 -19.04 -7.61
N SER A 126 6.45 -18.91 -6.99
CA SER A 126 6.96 -17.66 -6.45
C SER A 126 7.84 -16.97 -7.48
N SER A 127 7.63 -15.68 -7.71
CA SER A 127 8.52 -14.89 -8.57
C SER A 127 9.96 -14.89 -8.04
N ALA A 128 10.94 -14.62 -8.90
CA ALA A 128 12.36 -14.62 -8.52
C ALA A 128 12.68 -13.65 -7.37
N ASP A 129 11.87 -12.61 -7.20
CA ASP A 129 11.88 -11.69 -6.06
C ASP A 129 11.83 -12.40 -4.69
N TRP A 130 11.21 -13.57 -4.61
CA TRP A 130 11.13 -14.36 -3.39
C TRP A 130 12.47 -14.95 -2.94
N GLN A 131 13.48 -15.04 -3.82
CA GLN A 131 14.84 -15.45 -3.44
C GLN A 131 15.40 -14.55 -2.33
N ILE A 132 15.12 -13.25 -2.40
CA ILE A 132 15.61 -12.28 -1.44
C ILE A 132 14.69 -12.21 -0.21
N ARG A 133 13.38 -12.33 -0.42
CA ARG A 133 12.36 -12.25 0.64
C ARG A 133 12.46 -13.42 1.61
N ASP A 134 12.75 -14.61 1.09
CA ASP A 134 12.99 -15.79 1.90
C ASP A 134 14.25 -15.63 2.74
N GLY A 135 15.35 -15.11 2.16
CA GLY A 135 16.59 -14.82 2.89
C GLY A 135 16.37 -13.83 4.03
N VAL A 136 15.62 -12.75 3.78
CA VAL A 136 15.23 -11.78 4.84
C VAL A 136 14.39 -12.46 5.91
N LEU A 137 13.35 -13.20 5.54
CA LEU A 137 12.47 -13.88 6.51
C LEU A 137 13.25 -14.90 7.35
N ARG A 138 14.12 -15.68 6.70
CA ARG A 138 15.02 -16.65 7.34
C ARG A 138 15.88 -15.95 8.36
N ASP A 139 16.53 -14.85 8.00
CA ASP A 139 17.44 -14.16 8.90
C ASP A 139 16.73 -13.46 10.06
N LEU A 140 15.49 -13.02 9.85
CA LEU A 140 14.65 -12.50 10.94
C LEU A 140 14.18 -13.60 11.88
N ALA A 141 13.88 -14.79 11.35
CA ALA A 141 13.53 -15.97 12.14
C ALA A 141 14.74 -16.58 12.86
N ALA A 142 15.96 -16.34 12.37
CA ALA A 142 17.19 -16.89 12.92
C ALA A 142 17.92 -15.89 13.84
N GLY A 143 18.23 -16.32 15.06
CA GLY A 143 19.14 -15.61 15.96
C GLY A 143 18.61 -14.27 16.52
N PRO A 144 19.49 -13.48 17.15
CA PRO A 144 19.10 -12.21 17.74
C PRO A 144 18.97 -11.09 16.70
N TRP A 145 18.32 -10.01 17.15
CA TRP A 145 18.19 -8.75 16.42
C TRP A 145 19.03 -7.67 17.14
N PRO A 146 19.62 -6.70 16.43
CA PRO A 146 19.55 -6.47 14.99
C PRO A 146 20.30 -7.53 14.16
N VAL A 147 19.84 -7.75 12.92
CA VAL A 147 20.47 -8.71 12.00
C VAL A 147 21.66 -8.05 11.32
N ALA A 148 22.86 -8.58 11.59
CA ALA A 148 24.10 -8.15 10.94
C ALA A 148 25.01 -9.34 10.65
N TYR A 149 25.84 -9.20 9.62
CA TYR A 149 26.67 -10.25 9.06
C TYR A 149 28.15 -9.92 9.20
N ARG A 150 28.96 -10.96 9.33
CA ARG A 150 30.42 -10.91 9.14
C ARG A 150 30.70 -11.36 7.71
N GLU A 151 31.23 -10.45 6.90
CA GLU A 151 31.62 -10.70 5.52
C GLU A 151 32.95 -11.48 5.45
N PRO A 152 33.26 -12.14 4.32
CA PRO A 152 34.49 -12.90 4.15
C PRO A 152 35.78 -12.08 4.28
N ASP A 153 35.73 -10.78 3.97
CA ASP A 153 36.84 -9.83 4.11
C ASP A 153 37.03 -9.32 5.56
N GLY A 154 36.21 -9.79 6.50
CA GLY A 154 36.22 -9.41 7.91
C GLY A 154 35.40 -8.17 8.24
N SER A 155 34.84 -7.47 7.23
CA SER A 155 33.93 -6.34 7.44
C SER A 155 32.57 -6.80 7.98
N ALA A 156 31.79 -5.86 8.50
CA ALA A 156 30.46 -6.11 9.02
C ALA A 156 29.40 -5.39 8.18
N SER A 157 28.32 -6.08 7.85
CA SER A 157 27.17 -5.53 7.14
C SER A 157 25.90 -5.64 7.97
N LEU A 158 25.02 -4.65 7.88
CA LEU A 158 23.73 -4.58 8.55
C LEU A 158 22.61 -4.88 7.55
N LEU A 159 21.63 -5.70 7.96
CA LEU A 159 20.34 -5.80 7.25
C LEU A 159 19.59 -4.48 7.36
N ARG A 160 19.40 -3.81 6.23
CA ARG A 160 18.80 -2.48 6.05
C ARG A 160 17.53 -2.50 5.17
N ALA A 161 16.90 -3.66 5.05
CA ALA A 161 15.69 -3.77 4.25
C ALA A 161 14.50 -3.05 4.92
N PRO A 162 13.46 -2.65 4.17
CA PRO A 162 12.16 -2.30 4.73
C PRO A 162 11.52 -3.53 5.39
N LEU A 163 11.65 -3.67 6.71
CA LEU A 163 11.30 -4.90 7.42
C LEU A 163 9.81 -5.02 7.78
N GLY A 164 9.00 -3.99 7.52
CA GLY A 164 7.61 -3.94 7.97
C GLY A 164 6.78 -5.17 7.60
N PHE A 165 6.96 -5.70 6.40
CA PHE A 165 6.23 -6.90 5.95
C PHE A 165 6.63 -8.19 6.69
N TYR A 166 7.89 -8.31 7.08
CA TYR A 166 8.47 -9.58 7.53
C TYR A 166 8.50 -9.72 9.05
N LEU A 167 8.61 -8.61 9.78
CA LEU A 167 8.97 -8.63 11.20
C LEU A 167 8.00 -9.42 12.10
N PRO A 168 6.66 -9.32 11.95
CA PRO A 168 5.73 -10.14 12.73
C PRO A 168 5.92 -11.64 12.49
N ALA A 169 6.13 -12.04 11.24
CA ALA A 169 6.37 -13.43 10.86
C ALA A 169 7.76 -13.93 11.32
N GLY A 170 8.79 -13.08 11.20
CA GLY A 170 10.13 -13.35 11.72
C GLY A 170 10.12 -13.57 13.24
N LEU A 171 9.32 -12.80 13.99
CA LEU A 171 9.14 -13.02 15.43
C LEU A 171 8.57 -14.41 15.74
N VAL A 172 7.54 -14.83 14.99
CA VAL A 172 6.98 -16.20 15.12
C VAL A 172 8.06 -17.24 14.82
N GLY A 173 8.82 -17.04 13.74
CA GLY A 173 9.91 -17.95 13.38
C GLY A 173 11.02 -18.04 14.40
N ARG A 174 11.28 -16.97 15.17
CA ARG A 174 12.27 -16.99 16.24
C ARG A 174 11.94 -17.98 17.36
N PHE A 175 10.65 -18.25 17.58
CA PHE A 175 10.21 -19.20 18.60
C PHE A 175 9.85 -20.57 18.03
N ALA A 176 9.45 -20.65 16.76
CA ALA A 176 8.87 -21.86 16.16
C ALA A 176 9.56 -22.32 14.86
N GLY A 177 10.66 -21.69 14.45
CA GLY A 177 11.44 -22.03 13.27
C GLY A 177 10.92 -21.42 11.96
N PHE A 178 11.69 -21.59 10.88
CA PHE A 178 11.45 -20.93 9.59
C PHE A 178 10.10 -21.30 8.93
N HIS A 179 9.67 -22.56 9.02
CA HIS A 179 8.38 -22.96 8.45
C HIS A 179 7.19 -22.27 9.15
N ALA A 180 7.28 -22.06 10.47
CA ALA A 180 6.28 -21.28 11.20
C ALA A 180 6.31 -19.80 10.79
N ALA A 181 7.49 -19.23 10.51
CA ALA A 181 7.60 -17.90 9.93
C ALA A 181 6.92 -17.80 8.54
N GLN A 182 7.09 -18.78 7.66
CA GLN A 182 6.39 -18.78 6.36
C GLN A 182 4.87 -18.84 6.52
N ALA A 183 4.37 -19.74 7.37
CA ALA A 183 2.93 -19.82 7.68
C ALA A 183 2.41 -18.50 8.26
N ALA A 184 3.14 -17.91 9.20
CA ALA A 184 2.81 -16.62 9.78
C ALA A 184 2.84 -15.50 8.73
N LEU A 185 3.78 -15.51 7.78
CA LEU A 185 3.86 -14.50 6.72
C LEU A 185 2.66 -14.57 5.78
N TRP A 186 2.19 -15.78 5.44
CA TRP A 186 0.97 -15.95 4.64
C TRP A 186 -0.28 -15.51 5.39
N LEU A 187 -0.44 -15.88 6.67
CA LEU A 187 -1.54 -15.40 7.51
C LEU A 187 -1.53 -13.88 7.66
N TRP A 188 -0.35 -13.30 7.87
CA TRP A 188 -0.14 -11.86 7.97
C TRP A 188 -0.50 -11.15 6.66
N THR A 189 -0.11 -11.73 5.52
CA THR A 189 -0.45 -11.23 4.19
C THR A 189 -1.96 -11.27 3.94
N GLY A 190 -2.59 -12.40 4.27
CA GLY A 190 -4.04 -12.59 4.14
C GLY A 190 -4.85 -11.66 5.03
N LEU A 191 -4.36 -11.36 6.24
CA LEU A 191 -4.96 -10.34 7.10
C LEU A 191 -4.94 -8.96 6.42
N GLY A 192 -3.79 -8.53 5.90
CA GLY A 192 -3.67 -7.23 5.21
C GLY A 192 -4.60 -7.11 4.00
N PHE A 193 -4.68 -8.15 3.17
CA PHE A 193 -5.62 -8.22 2.06
C PHE A 193 -7.09 -8.25 2.51
N GLY A 194 -7.40 -8.98 3.58
CA GLY A 194 -8.74 -8.98 4.18
C GLY A 194 -9.14 -7.59 4.66
N LEU A 195 -8.24 -6.84 5.30
CA LEU A 195 -8.48 -5.45 5.71
C LEU A 195 -8.73 -4.53 4.50
N ALA A 196 -7.97 -4.68 3.42
CA ALA A 196 -8.21 -3.93 2.19
C ALA A 196 -9.61 -4.23 1.61
N LEU A 197 -10.00 -5.50 1.53
CA LEU A 197 -11.33 -5.93 1.06
C LEU A 197 -12.46 -5.39 1.95
N MET A 198 -12.28 -5.34 3.27
CA MET A 198 -13.26 -4.75 4.20
C MET A 198 -13.46 -3.25 3.91
N VAL A 199 -12.38 -2.51 3.65
CA VAL A 199 -12.51 -1.08 3.30
C VAL A 199 -13.16 -0.92 1.92
N LEU A 200 -12.77 -1.72 0.92
CA LEU A 200 -13.39 -1.71 -0.40
C LEU A 200 -14.90 -2.00 -0.34
N LEU A 201 -15.33 -2.94 0.52
CA LEU A 201 -16.75 -3.21 0.79
C LEU A 201 -17.48 -1.98 1.33
N LEU A 202 -16.87 -1.23 2.25
CA LEU A 202 -17.46 -0.02 2.81
C LEU A 202 -17.50 1.12 1.80
N LEU A 203 -16.45 1.29 0.99
CA LEU A 203 -16.43 2.27 -0.11
C LEU A 203 -17.49 1.94 -1.16
N ALA A 204 -17.64 0.66 -1.52
CA ALA A 204 -18.68 0.20 -2.44
C ALA A 204 -20.10 0.47 -1.92
N ARG A 205 -20.33 0.33 -0.60
CA ARG A 205 -21.61 0.67 0.04
C ARG A 205 -21.90 2.17 0.01
N ALA A 206 -20.88 3.01 0.19
CA ALA A 206 -21.01 4.45 0.09
C ALA A 206 -21.35 4.89 -1.34
N VAL A 207 -20.71 4.28 -2.35
CA VAL A 207 -20.91 4.60 -3.76
C VAL A 207 -22.22 4.04 -4.32
N ALA A 208 -22.61 2.83 -3.92
CA ALA A 208 -23.75 2.10 -4.47
C ALA A 208 -24.62 1.44 -3.37
N PRO A 209 -25.28 2.23 -2.49
CA PRO A 209 -25.97 1.70 -1.30
C PRO A 209 -27.10 0.71 -1.60
N GLY A 210 -27.77 0.86 -2.76
CA GLY A 210 -28.83 -0.04 -3.22
C GLY A 210 -28.37 -1.31 -3.94
N ARG A 211 -27.06 -1.48 -4.18
CA ARG A 211 -26.48 -2.63 -4.89
C ARG A 211 -25.30 -3.21 -4.12
N ARG A 212 -25.49 -3.52 -2.83
CA ARG A 212 -24.37 -3.82 -1.91
C ARG A 212 -23.47 -4.97 -2.38
N ALA A 213 -24.05 -6.12 -2.75
CA ALA A 213 -23.27 -7.29 -3.18
C ALA A 213 -22.60 -7.08 -4.54
N ALA A 214 -23.37 -6.67 -5.55
CA ALA A 214 -22.84 -6.38 -6.89
C ALA A 214 -21.83 -5.24 -6.88
N GLY A 215 -22.07 -4.21 -6.06
CA GLY A 215 -21.17 -3.08 -5.86
C GLY A 215 -19.84 -3.50 -5.26
N PHE A 216 -19.87 -4.36 -4.25
CA PHE A 216 -18.64 -4.95 -3.70
C PHE A 216 -17.91 -5.80 -4.74
N ALA A 217 -18.61 -6.68 -5.47
CA ALA A 217 -18.00 -7.52 -6.50
C ALA A 217 -17.33 -6.69 -7.61
N VAL A 218 -17.98 -5.63 -8.09
CA VAL A 218 -17.38 -4.71 -9.08
C VAL A 218 -16.19 -3.97 -8.49
N MET A 219 -16.31 -3.39 -7.29
CA MET A 219 -15.23 -2.62 -6.66
C MET A 219 -14.01 -3.49 -6.37
N ALA A 220 -14.21 -4.65 -5.74
CA ALA A 220 -13.15 -5.58 -5.42
C ALA A 220 -12.55 -6.21 -6.69
N GLY A 221 -13.38 -6.60 -7.66
CA GLY A 221 -12.92 -7.17 -8.92
C GLY A 221 -12.07 -6.19 -9.73
N VAL A 222 -12.51 -4.94 -9.86
CA VAL A 222 -11.72 -3.88 -10.50
C VAL A 222 -10.42 -3.65 -9.75
N PHE A 223 -10.44 -3.61 -8.42
CA PHE A 223 -9.24 -3.40 -7.62
C PHE A 223 -8.24 -4.54 -7.80
N VAL A 224 -8.64 -5.79 -7.55
CA VAL A 224 -7.76 -6.97 -7.63
C VAL A 224 -7.15 -7.13 -9.04
N LEU A 225 -7.93 -6.85 -10.08
CA LEU A 225 -7.49 -6.99 -11.48
C LEU A 225 -7.03 -5.67 -12.11
N PHE A 226 -6.85 -4.61 -11.32
CA PHE A 226 -6.48 -3.30 -11.87
C PHE A 226 -5.10 -3.39 -12.53
N HIS A 227 -5.02 -3.05 -13.81
CA HIS A 227 -3.80 -3.19 -14.62
C HIS A 227 -3.77 -2.12 -15.70
N GLY A 228 -2.59 -1.83 -16.24
CA GLY A 228 -2.45 -1.07 -17.48
C GLY A 228 -2.96 -1.85 -18.68
N LEU A 229 -2.86 -1.23 -19.86
CA LEU A 229 -3.09 -1.90 -21.14
C LEU A 229 -1.82 -2.59 -21.66
N ASP A 230 -1.02 -3.17 -20.76
CA ASP A 230 0.34 -3.68 -21.01
C ASP A 230 0.40 -4.84 -21.99
N LEU A 231 -0.72 -5.56 -22.16
CA LEU A 231 -0.83 -6.58 -23.19
C LEU A 231 -0.51 -6.03 -24.59
N LEU A 232 -0.99 -4.82 -24.90
CA LEU A 232 -0.84 -4.22 -26.24
C LEU A 232 0.63 -3.95 -26.63
N PRO A 233 1.44 -3.25 -25.82
CA PRO A 233 2.85 -3.05 -26.14
C PRO A 233 3.64 -4.36 -26.12
N ASN A 234 3.32 -5.33 -25.25
CA ASN A 234 4.00 -6.62 -25.26
C ASN A 234 3.72 -7.42 -26.53
N MET A 235 2.46 -7.49 -26.99
CA MET A 235 2.13 -8.15 -28.26
C MET A 235 2.89 -7.52 -29.45
N LEU A 236 3.02 -6.18 -29.47
CA LEU A 236 3.78 -5.47 -30.49
C LEU A 236 5.28 -5.78 -30.42
N LEU A 237 5.85 -5.79 -29.22
CA LEU A 237 7.27 -6.10 -29.01
C LEU A 237 7.57 -7.55 -29.38
N ASP A 238 6.77 -8.50 -28.93
CA ASP A 238 6.94 -9.92 -29.21
C ASP A 238 6.82 -10.22 -30.71
N TRP A 239 5.91 -9.55 -31.41
CA TRP A 239 5.82 -9.60 -32.87
C TRP A 239 7.09 -9.06 -33.54
N ARG A 240 7.56 -7.89 -33.09
CA ARG A 240 8.76 -7.24 -33.64
C ARG A 240 10.04 -8.06 -33.42
N PHE A 241 10.13 -8.81 -32.34
CA PHE A 241 11.26 -9.69 -32.04
C PHE A 241 11.14 -11.09 -32.68
N GLY A 242 10.05 -11.37 -33.40
CA GLY A 242 9.86 -12.66 -34.08
C GLY A 242 9.61 -13.84 -33.13
N THR A 243 9.24 -13.57 -31.87
CA THR A 243 8.99 -14.60 -30.84
C THR A 243 7.53 -15.08 -30.82
N GLY A 244 6.67 -14.48 -31.65
CA GLY A 244 5.23 -14.76 -31.71
C GLY A 244 4.43 -13.92 -30.70
N PRO A 245 3.15 -13.61 -30.95
CA PRO A 245 2.39 -12.56 -30.25
C PRO A 245 2.10 -12.81 -28.77
N PHE A 246 2.46 -13.98 -28.22
CA PHE A 246 2.21 -14.37 -26.83
C PHE A 246 3.49 -14.81 -26.11
N ALA A 247 4.67 -14.39 -26.59
CA ALA A 247 5.95 -14.79 -25.99
C ALA A 247 6.14 -14.27 -24.55
N SER A 248 5.44 -13.20 -24.19
CA SER A 248 5.39 -12.64 -22.83
C SER A 248 4.54 -13.47 -21.85
N TRP A 249 3.72 -14.41 -22.35
CA TRP A 249 2.99 -15.34 -21.49
C TRP A 249 3.97 -16.21 -20.70
N GLU A 250 3.73 -16.37 -19.40
CA GLU A 250 4.62 -17.05 -18.43
C GLU A 250 5.94 -16.33 -18.16
N ARG A 251 6.13 -15.10 -18.67
CA ARG A 251 7.30 -14.27 -18.41
C ARG A 251 6.98 -12.96 -17.68
N GLY A 252 5.72 -12.54 -17.71
CA GLY A 252 5.28 -11.23 -17.23
C GLY A 252 5.54 -10.13 -18.27
N GLY A 253 4.85 -8.99 -18.13
CA GLY A 253 4.83 -7.98 -19.20
C GLY A 253 4.94 -6.51 -18.78
N GLU A 254 4.88 -6.18 -17.49
CA GLU A 254 4.83 -4.78 -17.07
C GLU A 254 6.10 -3.97 -17.35
N TRP A 255 7.24 -4.63 -17.51
CA TRP A 255 8.52 -3.95 -17.79
C TRP A 255 8.72 -3.60 -19.29
N TRP A 256 7.65 -3.54 -20.09
CA TRP A 256 7.71 -3.16 -21.50
C TRP A 256 8.33 -1.77 -21.77
N PRO A 257 8.18 -0.72 -20.92
CA PRO A 257 8.76 0.60 -21.18
C PRO A 257 10.29 0.63 -21.01
N ARG A 258 10.85 -0.33 -20.25
CA ARG A 258 12.29 -0.44 -19.91
C ARG A 258 12.91 0.75 -19.15
N PHE A 259 12.11 1.75 -18.77
CA PHE A 259 12.54 2.93 -18.01
C PHE A 259 11.83 3.08 -16.66
N PHE A 260 10.58 2.62 -16.61
CA PHE A 260 9.69 2.68 -15.45
C PHE A 260 8.54 1.71 -15.69
N GLN A 261 7.81 1.39 -14.62
CA GLN A 261 6.56 0.64 -14.69
C GLN A 261 5.58 1.15 -13.64
N TYR A 262 4.29 1.01 -13.94
CA TYR A 262 3.25 1.01 -12.92
C TYR A 262 2.78 -0.42 -12.74
N SER A 263 2.95 -0.93 -11.52
CA SER A 263 2.47 -2.28 -11.27
C SER A 263 0.97 -2.32 -11.06
N GLY A 264 0.28 -2.99 -11.98
CA GLY A 264 -1.05 -3.50 -11.77
C GLY A 264 -1.08 -4.42 -10.56
N HIS A 265 -2.27 -4.60 -10.02
CA HIS A 265 -2.44 -5.19 -8.71
C HIS A 265 -2.13 -6.69 -8.70
N VAL A 266 -2.24 -7.40 -9.83
CA VAL A 266 -1.73 -8.77 -9.96
C VAL A 266 -0.20 -8.81 -9.90
N THR A 267 0.50 -8.01 -10.68
CA THR A 267 1.97 -7.97 -10.62
C THR A 267 2.45 -7.51 -9.25
N ALA A 268 1.79 -6.51 -8.66
CA ALA A 268 2.11 -5.99 -7.34
C ALA A 268 2.06 -7.08 -6.25
N ILE A 269 1.08 -8.00 -6.27
CA ILE A 269 1.03 -9.11 -5.29
C ILE A 269 2.02 -10.23 -5.58
N LEU A 270 2.31 -10.53 -6.86
CA LEU A 270 3.22 -11.62 -7.22
C LEU A 270 4.67 -11.25 -6.91
N TRP A 271 5.03 -9.99 -7.17
CA TRP A 271 6.40 -9.52 -7.09
C TRP A 271 6.67 -8.69 -5.84
N ALA A 272 5.71 -7.88 -5.35
CA ALA A 272 6.00 -6.86 -4.34
C ALA A 272 4.87 -6.63 -3.31
N PRO A 273 4.30 -7.69 -2.69
CA PRO A 273 3.19 -7.53 -1.75
C PRO A 273 3.60 -6.69 -0.52
N ASN A 274 4.87 -6.76 -0.13
CA ASN A 274 5.48 -5.96 0.93
C ASN A 274 5.39 -4.44 0.68
N HIS A 275 5.39 -4.01 -0.59
CA HIS A 275 5.24 -2.60 -0.97
C HIS A 275 3.80 -2.23 -1.28
N ALA A 276 3.06 -3.11 -1.96
CA ALA A 276 1.69 -2.86 -2.40
C ALA A 276 0.74 -2.65 -1.21
N MET A 277 0.85 -3.52 -0.21
CA MET A 277 -0.05 -3.55 0.93
C MET A 277 -0.04 -2.27 1.78
N PRO A 278 1.10 -1.73 2.26
CA PRO A 278 1.09 -0.46 2.97
C PRO A 278 0.56 0.69 2.10
N ALA A 279 0.87 0.70 0.80
CA ALA A 279 0.39 1.72 -0.13
C ALA A 279 -1.13 1.69 -0.27
N TRP A 280 -1.71 0.50 -0.45
CA TRP A 280 -3.14 0.28 -0.59
C TRP A 280 -3.89 0.62 0.70
N LEU A 281 -3.42 0.15 1.86
CA LEU A 281 -4.06 0.45 3.14
C LEU A 281 -4.05 1.95 3.43
N LEU A 282 -2.95 2.66 3.12
CA LEU A 282 -2.88 4.12 3.24
C LEU A 282 -3.85 4.82 2.27
N ALA A 283 -3.87 4.43 1.00
CA ALA A 283 -4.81 4.97 0.01
C ALA A 283 -6.27 4.73 0.39
N LEU A 284 -6.59 3.55 0.93
CA LEU A 284 -7.94 3.20 1.36
C LEU A 284 -8.35 3.96 2.64
N LEU A 285 -7.41 4.20 3.57
CA LEU A 285 -7.62 5.11 4.70
C LEU A 285 -7.90 6.55 4.22
N MET A 286 -7.16 7.04 3.22
CA MET A 286 -7.41 8.35 2.58
C MET A 286 -8.83 8.43 2.02
N LEU A 287 -9.22 7.44 1.23
CA LEU A 287 -10.54 7.41 0.60
C LEU A 287 -11.66 7.30 1.62
N ARG A 288 -11.42 6.68 2.78
CA ARG A 288 -12.44 6.50 3.80
C ARG A 288 -12.58 7.71 4.73
N HIS A 289 -11.47 8.34 5.10
CA HIS A 289 -11.40 9.31 6.21
C HIS A 289 -10.75 10.65 5.85
N GLY A 290 -10.20 10.80 4.65
CA GLY A 290 -9.33 11.92 4.28
C GLY A 290 -9.98 13.31 4.29
N ALA A 291 -11.31 13.40 4.38
CA ALA A 291 -12.04 14.66 4.55
C ALA A 291 -12.47 14.92 6.02
N SER A 292 -12.23 13.97 6.93
CA SER A 292 -12.55 14.13 8.35
C SER A 292 -11.43 14.89 9.09
N PRO A 293 -11.76 15.92 9.91
CA PRO A 293 -10.74 16.69 10.63
C PRO A 293 -9.89 15.84 11.60
N GLY A 294 -10.47 14.80 12.17
CA GLY A 294 -9.78 13.88 13.08
C GLY A 294 -8.70 13.05 12.38
N PHE A 295 -8.85 12.81 11.08
CA PHE A 295 -7.89 12.04 10.30
C PHE A 295 -6.60 12.83 10.06
N ALA A 296 -6.68 14.10 9.66
CA ALA A 296 -5.49 14.96 9.47
C ALA A 296 -4.63 15.04 10.74
N ARG A 297 -5.28 15.09 11.91
CA ARG A 297 -4.64 15.10 13.24
C ARG A 297 -3.92 13.81 13.62
N ASN A 298 -4.08 12.72 12.87
CA ASN A 298 -3.47 11.42 13.18
C ASN A 298 -2.79 10.78 11.97
N LEU A 299 -2.62 11.52 10.87
CA LEU A 299 -2.10 11.03 9.61
C LEU A 299 -0.61 10.63 9.67
N ALA A 300 0.20 11.29 10.51
CA ALA A 300 1.63 11.04 10.52
C ALA A 300 1.96 9.60 10.97
N LEU A 301 1.25 9.06 11.95
CA LEU A 301 1.49 7.71 12.46
C LEU A 301 1.37 6.61 11.40
N PRO A 302 0.24 6.48 10.65
CA PRO A 302 0.16 5.48 9.59
C PRO A 302 1.16 5.74 8.44
N LEU A 303 1.53 6.99 8.13
CA LEU A 303 2.57 7.28 7.13
C LEU A 303 3.97 6.81 7.59
N VAL A 304 4.33 7.08 8.84
CA VAL A 304 5.60 6.62 9.44
C VAL A 304 5.63 5.10 9.51
N ALA A 305 4.54 4.49 9.96
CA ALA A 305 4.37 3.04 9.95
C ALA A 305 4.53 2.49 8.53
N GLY A 306 3.83 3.06 7.54
CA GLY A 306 3.96 2.66 6.14
C GLY A 306 5.36 2.84 5.57
N ALA A 307 6.11 3.86 6.01
CA ALA A 307 7.49 4.08 5.58
C ALA A 307 8.42 2.96 6.05
N PHE A 308 8.16 2.37 7.23
CA PHE A 308 8.90 1.20 7.71
C PHE A 308 8.67 -0.06 6.86
N TRP A 309 7.52 -0.16 6.20
CA TRP A 309 7.23 -1.23 5.23
C TRP A 309 7.78 -0.95 3.85
N SER A 310 7.63 0.30 3.40
CA SER A 310 7.97 0.72 2.05
C SER A 310 8.13 2.25 2.02
N PRO A 311 9.36 2.77 2.17
CA PRO A 311 9.57 4.21 2.26
C PRO A 311 9.08 4.97 1.03
N VAL A 312 9.35 4.44 -0.17
CA VAL A 312 8.94 5.08 -1.43
C VAL A 312 7.42 5.02 -1.64
N ALA A 313 6.76 3.90 -1.30
CA ALA A 313 5.31 3.81 -1.44
C ALA A 313 4.57 4.70 -0.40
N SER A 314 5.11 4.79 0.82
CA SER A 314 4.59 5.72 1.82
C SER A 314 4.81 7.18 1.42
N ALA A 315 5.94 7.52 0.78
CA ALA A 315 6.16 8.85 0.22
C ALA A 315 5.12 9.20 -0.84
N GLY A 316 4.78 8.26 -1.74
CA GLY A 316 3.68 8.43 -2.69
C GLY A 316 2.33 8.69 -2.01
N ALA A 317 2.02 7.95 -0.94
CA ALA A 317 0.82 8.17 -0.12
C ALA A 317 0.84 9.52 0.62
N ALA A 318 2.01 9.96 1.11
CA ALA A 318 2.19 11.25 1.77
C ALA A 318 1.98 12.42 0.81
N VAL A 319 2.49 12.33 -0.44
CA VAL A 319 2.24 13.33 -1.49
C VAL A 319 0.74 13.42 -1.78
N LEU A 320 0.08 12.27 -1.98
CA LEU A 320 -1.37 12.22 -2.17
C LEU A 320 -2.11 12.89 -1.00
N ALA A 321 -1.77 12.54 0.24
CA ALA A 321 -2.39 13.10 1.43
C ALA A 321 -2.18 14.62 1.55
N GLY A 322 -0.95 15.09 1.30
CA GLY A 322 -0.61 16.51 1.30
C GLY A 322 -1.40 17.30 0.27
N VAL A 323 -1.50 16.81 -0.97
CA VAL A 323 -2.30 17.44 -2.03
C VAL A 323 -3.78 17.49 -1.66
N VAL A 324 -4.33 16.42 -1.08
CA VAL A 324 -5.72 16.37 -0.62
C VAL A 324 -5.96 17.40 0.50
N LEU A 325 -5.11 17.44 1.52
CA LEU A 325 -5.24 18.38 2.64
C LEU A 325 -5.16 19.83 2.17
N LEU A 326 -4.18 20.16 1.32
CA LEU A 326 -4.01 21.51 0.77
C LEU A 326 -5.20 21.92 -0.10
N ARG A 327 -5.75 21.00 -0.90
CA ARG A 327 -6.93 21.29 -1.73
C ARG A 327 -8.23 21.38 -0.93
N GLN A 328 -8.32 20.74 0.22
CA GLN A 328 -9.52 20.78 1.05
C GLN A 328 -9.56 22.01 1.96
N GLU A 329 -8.45 22.31 2.63
CA GLU A 329 -8.43 23.28 3.72
C GLU A 329 -7.32 24.33 3.58
N GLY A 330 -6.54 24.29 2.49
CA GLY A 330 -5.38 25.16 2.31
C GLY A 330 -4.36 25.00 3.44
N TRP A 331 -3.71 26.10 3.80
CA TRP A 331 -2.72 26.12 4.88
C TRP A 331 -3.32 25.79 6.26
N ARG A 332 -4.63 26.00 6.46
CA ARG A 332 -5.31 25.67 7.72
C ARG A 332 -5.35 24.17 7.96
N GLY A 333 -5.44 23.35 6.90
CA GLY A 333 -5.34 21.89 7.00
C GLY A 333 -3.95 21.44 7.44
N ALA A 334 -2.90 22.09 6.92
CA ALA A 334 -1.52 21.83 7.35
C ALA A 334 -1.32 22.17 8.84
N LEU A 335 -1.88 23.29 9.32
CA LEU A 335 -1.86 23.60 10.75
C LEU A 335 -2.60 22.57 11.60
N ARG A 336 -3.71 22.01 11.12
CA ARG A 336 -4.43 20.95 11.86
C ARG A 336 -3.66 19.65 11.93
N ALA A 337 -2.73 19.40 11.01
CA ALA A 337 -1.81 18.29 11.09
C ALA A 337 -0.78 18.47 12.21
N VAL A 338 -0.59 19.68 12.74
CA VAL A 338 0.19 19.91 13.97
C VAL A 338 -0.68 19.54 15.17
N SER A 339 -0.61 18.28 15.58
CA SER A 339 -1.35 17.71 16.70
C SER A 339 -0.41 16.95 17.63
N PRO A 340 -0.78 16.72 18.90
CA PRO A 340 0.01 15.89 19.80
C PRO A 340 0.31 14.49 19.23
N ALA A 341 -0.69 13.85 18.61
CA ALA A 341 -0.52 12.52 18.02
C ALA A 341 0.46 12.51 16.84
N ASN A 342 0.41 13.51 15.95
CA ASN A 342 1.34 13.59 14.84
C ASN A 342 2.75 13.98 15.28
N LEU A 343 2.88 14.87 16.28
CA LEU A 343 4.18 15.22 16.87
C LEU A 343 4.84 14.01 17.54
N LEU A 344 4.06 13.22 18.28
CA LEU A 344 4.55 11.97 18.86
C LEU A 344 4.97 10.96 17.79
N ALA A 345 4.28 10.92 16.64
CA ALA A 345 4.66 10.06 15.51
C ALA A 345 5.98 10.47 14.83
N VAL A 346 6.44 11.71 15.00
CA VAL A 346 7.77 12.14 14.50
C VAL A 346 8.90 11.45 15.27
N VAL A 347 8.71 11.17 16.56
CA VAL A 347 9.74 10.54 17.41
C VAL A 347 10.21 9.18 16.87
N PRO A 348 9.33 8.20 16.55
CA PRO A 348 9.75 6.96 15.90
C PRO A 348 10.17 7.16 14.44
N ALA A 349 9.71 8.22 13.76
CA ALA A 349 10.05 8.48 12.37
C ALA A 349 11.55 8.71 12.18
N VAL A 350 12.18 9.49 13.07
CA VAL A 350 13.60 9.84 12.96
C VAL A 350 14.51 8.61 12.88
N PRO A 351 14.53 7.69 13.87
CA PRO A 351 15.42 6.53 13.81
C PRO A 351 15.03 5.55 12.70
N ILE A 352 13.74 5.40 12.38
CA ILE A 352 13.29 4.59 11.24
C ILE A 352 13.85 5.14 9.92
N CYS A 353 13.75 6.45 9.70
CA CYS A 353 14.28 7.08 8.50
C CYS A 353 15.80 7.02 8.44
N LEU A 354 16.51 7.22 9.56
CA LEU A 354 17.97 7.09 9.60
C LEU A 354 18.40 5.67 9.22
N TYR A 355 17.75 4.64 9.77
CA TYR A 355 17.96 3.24 9.39
C TYR A 355 17.69 3.02 7.88
N LEU A 356 16.57 3.52 7.36
CA LEU A 356 16.17 3.36 5.95
C LEU A 356 16.94 4.25 4.95
N VAL A 357 17.78 5.18 5.40
CA VAL A 357 18.62 6.05 4.54
C VAL A 357 20.11 5.74 4.68
N ALA A 358 20.53 4.99 5.71
CA ALA A 358 21.92 4.57 5.87
C ALA A 358 22.48 3.94 4.57
N GLY A 359 23.58 4.48 4.03
CA GLY A 359 24.17 3.99 2.78
C GLY A 359 23.33 4.18 1.50
N SER A 360 22.21 4.91 1.52
CA SER A 360 21.36 5.08 0.33
C SER A 360 21.93 6.01 -0.73
N ALA A 361 23.03 6.72 -0.43
CA ALA A 361 23.69 7.63 -1.39
C ALA A 361 24.24 6.88 -2.61
N ALA A 362 24.52 5.58 -2.49
CA ALA A 362 24.98 4.73 -3.60
C ALA A 362 23.85 4.34 -4.58
N VAL A 363 22.58 4.59 -4.23
CA VAL A 363 21.45 4.19 -5.08
C VAL A 363 21.35 5.13 -6.30
N PRO A 364 21.37 4.60 -7.54
CA PRO A 364 21.26 5.42 -8.75
C PRO A 364 19.98 6.26 -8.77
N HIS A 365 20.08 7.54 -9.11
CA HIS A 365 18.93 8.43 -9.19
C HIS A 365 19.16 9.61 -10.13
N GLY A 366 18.07 10.25 -10.59
CA GLY A 366 18.13 11.46 -11.40
C GLY A 366 16.83 11.74 -12.17
N PHE A 367 16.76 12.91 -12.82
CA PHE A 367 15.64 13.22 -13.70
C PHE A 367 15.65 12.33 -14.95
N LEU A 368 14.48 11.85 -15.38
CA LEU A 368 14.31 10.92 -16.48
C LEU A 368 15.06 11.35 -17.76
N LEU A 369 14.93 12.62 -18.13
CA LEU A 369 15.52 13.18 -19.35
C LEU A 369 17.04 13.44 -19.23
N ALA A 370 17.59 13.38 -18.02
CA ALA A 370 19.03 13.44 -17.79
C ALA A 370 19.65 12.04 -17.80
N VAL A 371 18.90 11.01 -17.40
CA VAL A 371 19.37 9.62 -17.32
C VAL A 371 19.15 8.86 -18.63
N HIS A 372 18.18 9.26 -19.45
CA HIS A 372 17.85 8.59 -20.71
C HIS A 372 17.79 9.57 -21.90
N PRO A 373 17.98 9.08 -23.14
CA PRO A 373 17.88 9.93 -24.34
C PRO A 373 16.51 10.60 -24.44
N ALA A 374 16.48 11.94 -24.41
CA ALA A 374 15.27 12.73 -24.23
C ALA A 374 14.14 12.39 -25.22
N GLY A 375 14.45 12.25 -26.51
CA GLY A 375 13.45 11.92 -27.54
C GLY A 375 12.77 10.56 -27.30
N LYS A 376 13.55 9.52 -26.98
CA LYS A 376 13.02 8.19 -26.66
C LYS A 376 12.26 8.20 -25.33
N ALA A 377 12.80 8.86 -24.31
CA ALA A 377 12.19 8.96 -22.99
C ALA A 377 10.82 9.64 -23.05
N LEU A 378 10.70 10.78 -23.77
CA LEU A 378 9.42 11.49 -23.94
C LEU A 378 8.38 10.66 -24.69
N ALA A 379 8.77 9.98 -25.77
CA ALA A 379 7.86 9.12 -26.53
C ALA A 379 7.34 7.94 -25.71
N VAL A 380 8.24 7.24 -25.00
CA VAL A 380 7.88 6.14 -24.11
C VAL A 380 7.01 6.63 -22.95
N TRP A 381 7.34 7.77 -22.35
CA TRP A 381 6.55 8.35 -21.27
C TRP A 381 5.13 8.74 -21.71
N ALA A 382 4.99 9.35 -22.90
CA ALA A 382 3.66 9.66 -23.44
C ALA A 382 2.83 8.40 -23.70
N ALA A 383 3.42 7.37 -24.32
CA ALA A 383 2.76 6.09 -24.55
C ALA A 383 2.36 5.40 -23.24
N PHE A 384 3.28 5.41 -22.27
CA PHE A 384 3.05 4.87 -20.93
C PHE A 384 1.87 5.56 -20.24
N LEU A 385 1.85 6.89 -20.17
CA LEU A 385 0.72 7.61 -19.57
C LEU A 385 -0.61 7.31 -20.27
N LEU A 386 -0.60 7.18 -21.59
CA LEU A 386 -1.80 6.83 -22.36
C LEU A 386 -2.35 5.46 -21.96
N LEU A 387 -1.49 4.45 -21.86
CA LEU A 387 -1.86 3.05 -21.66
C LEU A 387 -2.08 2.68 -20.18
N GLU A 388 -1.49 3.41 -19.26
CA GLU A 388 -1.45 3.05 -17.83
C GLU A 388 -2.34 3.96 -16.96
N VAL A 389 -2.53 5.22 -17.37
CA VAL A 389 -3.21 6.22 -16.53
C VAL A 389 -4.40 6.83 -17.25
N LEU A 390 -4.19 7.38 -18.45
CA LEU A 390 -5.19 8.20 -19.13
C LEU A 390 -6.32 7.37 -19.75
N CYS A 391 -6.05 6.12 -20.17
CA CYS A 391 -7.07 5.16 -20.60
C CYS A 391 -8.15 4.96 -19.52
N TRP A 392 -7.78 5.05 -18.24
CA TRP A 392 -8.69 4.97 -17.10
C TRP A 392 -9.24 6.32 -16.69
N ALA A 393 -8.35 7.30 -16.47
CA ALA A 393 -8.68 8.58 -15.87
C ALA A 393 -9.65 9.41 -16.73
N ILE A 394 -9.45 9.45 -18.06
CA ILE A 394 -10.27 10.25 -18.97
C ILE A 394 -11.73 9.77 -19.00
N PRO A 395 -12.04 8.49 -19.30
CA PRO A 395 -13.44 8.04 -19.27
C PRO A 395 -14.02 8.00 -17.86
N ALA A 396 -13.22 7.73 -16.82
CA ALA A 396 -13.69 7.82 -15.43
C ALA A 396 -14.13 9.26 -15.09
N ALA A 397 -13.39 10.30 -15.52
CA ALA A 397 -13.72 11.69 -15.25
C ALA A 397 -15.08 12.15 -15.82
N LEU A 398 -15.63 11.43 -16.81
CA LEU A 398 -16.97 11.68 -17.35
C LEU A 398 -18.10 11.09 -16.48
N LEU A 399 -17.77 10.17 -15.57
CA LEU A 399 -18.71 9.42 -14.74
C LEU A 399 -18.57 9.77 -13.25
N VAL A 400 -17.36 10.06 -12.80
CA VAL A 400 -17.03 10.46 -11.43
C VAL A 400 -16.16 11.71 -11.43
N ARG A 401 -16.25 12.48 -10.34
CA ARG A 401 -15.36 13.60 -10.05
C ARG A 401 -14.97 13.57 -8.57
N GLY A 402 -13.81 14.12 -8.24
CA GLY A 402 -13.36 14.27 -6.86
C GLY A 402 -11.93 14.79 -6.78
N ARG A 403 -11.65 15.61 -5.77
CA ARG A 403 -10.32 16.17 -5.47
C ARG A 403 -9.32 15.05 -5.27
N VAL A 404 -9.69 14.00 -4.52
CA VAL A 404 -8.80 12.85 -4.26
C VAL A 404 -8.40 12.11 -5.53
N VAL A 405 -9.31 11.98 -6.51
CA VAL A 405 -9.01 11.33 -7.80
C VAL A 405 -8.04 12.18 -8.61
N SER A 406 -8.31 13.48 -8.73
CA SER A 406 -7.38 14.38 -9.43
C SER A 406 -6.03 14.50 -8.72
N ALA A 407 -6.01 14.40 -7.38
CA ALA A 407 -4.80 14.37 -6.56
C ALA A 407 -4.02 13.06 -6.70
N ALA A 408 -4.62 11.99 -7.23
CA ALA A 408 -3.92 10.76 -7.58
C ALA A 408 -3.41 10.78 -9.04
N VAL A 409 -4.23 11.23 -9.98
CA VAL A 409 -3.87 11.27 -11.42
C VAL A 409 -2.68 12.20 -11.68
N VAL A 410 -2.62 13.37 -11.04
CA VAL A 410 -1.51 14.33 -11.26
C VAL A 410 -0.15 13.72 -10.84
N PRO A 411 0.04 13.19 -9.62
CA PRO A 411 1.26 12.45 -9.28
C PRO A 411 1.54 11.29 -10.22
N LEU A 412 0.53 10.52 -10.65
CA LEU A 412 0.76 9.43 -11.62
C LEU A 412 1.32 9.92 -12.96
N CYS A 413 1.01 11.15 -13.37
CA CYS A 413 1.63 11.74 -14.55
C CYS A 413 3.06 12.22 -14.30
N LEU A 414 3.40 12.64 -13.07
CA LEU A 414 4.65 13.32 -12.74
C LEU A 414 5.73 12.41 -12.17
N ILE A 415 5.37 11.38 -11.40
CA ILE A 415 6.30 10.45 -10.76
C ILE A 415 7.34 9.86 -11.73
N PRO A 416 6.99 9.45 -12.97
CA PRO A 416 7.96 8.88 -13.91
C PRO A 416 9.05 9.87 -14.35
N ALA A 417 8.90 11.17 -14.06
CA ALA A 417 9.91 12.18 -14.36
C ALA A 417 11.20 12.03 -13.53
N TYR A 418 11.18 11.24 -12.47
CA TYR A 418 12.33 11.01 -11.60
C TYR A 418 12.60 9.50 -11.47
N VAL A 419 13.84 9.12 -11.76
CA VAL A 419 14.35 7.74 -11.65
C VAL A 419 15.01 7.59 -10.28
N PHE A 420 14.69 6.52 -9.57
CA PHE A 420 15.35 6.14 -8.34
C PHE A 420 15.46 4.61 -8.28
N GLY A 421 16.68 4.11 -8.17
CA GLY A 421 17.06 2.70 -8.12
C GLY A 421 16.97 1.95 -9.46
N PRO A 422 17.44 0.68 -9.49
CA PRO A 422 17.67 -0.08 -10.72
C PRO A 422 16.37 -0.41 -11.48
N GLY A 423 15.25 -0.61 -10.77
CA GLY A 423 13.94 -0.85 -11.34
C GLY A 423 13.07 0.39 -11.46
N ASN A 424 13.63 1.59 -11.24
CA ASN A 424 12.88 2.83 -11.05
C ASN A 424 11.76 2.65 -10.01
N GLU A 425 12.18 2.31 -8.79
CA GLU A 425 11.34 2.11 -7.62
C GLU A 425 10.51 3.34 -7.28
N MET A 426 10.96 4.56 -7.66
CA MET A 426 10.14 5.77 -7.56
C MET A 426 8.80 5.59 -8.27
N THR A 427 8.83 5.13 -9.53
CA THR A 427 7.61 4.91 -10.31
C THR A 427 6.87 3.66 -9.86
N ALA A 428 7.60 2.54 -9.73
CA ALA A 428 6.99 1.24 -9.42
C ALA A 428 6.36 1.18 -8.02
N ARG A 429 6.93 1.87 -7.03
CA ARG A 429 6.46 1.84 -5.63
C ARG A 429 5.74 3.12 -5.25
N GLY A 430 6.24 4.30 -5.63
CA GLY A 430 5.61 5.58 -5.35
C GLY A 430 4.24 5.75 -6.01
N GLY A 431 4.02 5.09 -7.16
CA GLY A 431 2.74 5.06 -7.86
C GLY A 431 1.66 4.20 -7.20
N MET A 432 2.00 3.25 -6.32
CA MET A 432 1.05 2.23 -5.83
C MET A 432 -0.17 2.81 -5.10
N ALA A 433 0.02 3.83 -4.24
CA ALA A 433 -1.08 4.46 -3.52
C ALA A 433 -1.99 5.29 -4.45
N PRO A 434 -1.45 6.18 -5.32
CA PRO A 434 -2.26 6.83 -6.36
C PRO A 434 -2.98 5.86 -7.32
N LEU A 435 -2.34 4.75 -7.73
CA LEU A 435 -2.99 3.71 -8.55
C LEU A 435 -4.17 3.07 -7.82
N ALA A 436 -4.04 2.76 -6.53
CA ALA A 436 -5.15 2.24 -5.73
C ALA A 436 -6.33 3.21 -5.66
N VAL A 437 -6.07 4.52 -5.59
CA VAL A 437 -7.13 5.54 -5.68
C VAL A 437 -7.78 5.55 -7.06
N LEU A 438 -6.99 5.47 -8.13
CA LEU A 438 -7.52 5.41 -9.49
C LEU A 438 -8.37 4.14 -9.71
N ALA A 439 -7.95 2.99 -9.19
CA ALA A 439 -8.70 1.74 -9.24
C ALA A 439 -10.06 1.87 -8.55
N VAL A 440 -10.12 2.45 -7.35
CA VAL A 440 -11.40 2.73 -6.67
C VAL A 440 -12.26 3.73 -7.45
N ALA A 441 -11.65 4.76 -8.06
CA ALA A 441 -12.37 5.73 -8.88
C ALA A 441 -12.99 5.07 -10.13
N VAL A 442 -12.28 4.13 -10.77
CA VAL A 442 -12.80 3.35 -11.91
C VAL A 442 -13.92 2.42 -11.45
N GLY A 443 -13.76 1.72 -10.32
CA GLY A 443 -14.83 0.91 -9.72
C GLY A 443 -16.08 1.74 -9.43
N ALA A 444 -15.89 2.94 -8.89
CA ALA A 444 -16.99 3.88 -8.65
C ALA A 444 -17.62 4.40 -9.96
N ALA A 445 -16.83 4.67 -11.00
CA ALA A 445 -17.33 5.08 -12.31
C ALA A 445 -18.19 4.00 -12.97
N LEU A 446 -17.78 2.74 -12.88
CA LEU A 446 -18.59 1.60 -13.35
C LEU A 446 -19.87 1.42 -12.55
N LEU A 447 -19.90 1.85 -11.29
CA LEU A 447 -21.11 1.86 -10.47
C LEU A 447 -21.96 3.12 -10.62
N ALA A 448 -21.41 4.24 -11.09
CA ALA A 448 -22.16 5.49 -11.26
C ALA A 448 -23.33 5.29 -12.26
N PRO A 449 -24.37 6.13 -12.25
CA PRO A 449 -25.34 6.18 -13.35
C PRO A 449 -24.71 6.72 -14.64
N ALA A 450 -25.11 6.21 -15.81
CA ALA A 450 -24.70 6.74 -17.12
C ALA A 450 -25.92 7.17 -17.95
N ARG A 451 -26.33 8.43 -17.79
CA ARG A 451 -27.56 8.99 -18.36
C ARG A 451 -27.36 9.57 -19.76
N GLU A 452 -26.18 10.13 -20.03
CA GLU A 452 -25.85 10.73 -21.33
C GLU A 452 -25.18 9.74 -22.28
N ARG A 453 -25.23 10.02 -23.59
CA ARG A 453 -24.53 9.22 -24.61
C ARG A 453 -23.02 9.15 -24.34
N ARG A 454 -22.42 10.28 -23.96
CA ARG A 454 -20.98 10.35 -23.63
C ARG A 454 -20.62 9.51 -22.41
N GLN A 455 -21.44 9.55 -21.35
CA GLN A 455 -21.27 8.71 -20.16
C GLN A 455 -21.43 7.21 -20.47
N ARG A 456 -22.38 6.84 -21.33
CA ARG A 456 -22.53 5.44 -21.78
C ARG A 456 -21.33 4.96 -22.59
N LEU A 457 -20.80 5.80 -23.48
CA LEU A 457 -19.59 5.50 -24.23
C LEU A 457 -18.38 5.37 -23.31
N ALA A 458 -18.21 6.28 -22.35
CA ALA A 458 -17.14 6.24 -21.35
C ALA A 458 -17.18 4.94 -20.53
N ARG A 459 -18.37 4.51 -20.10
CA ARG A 459 -18.53 3.22 -19.41
C ARG A 459 -18.15 2.04 -20.31
N ARG A 460 -18.60 2.04 -21.57
CA ARG A 460 -18.23 0.98 -22.53
C ARG A 460 -16.72 0.95 -22.76
N ALA A 461 -16.07 2.11 -22.83
CA ALA A 461 -14.62 2.22 -22.94
C ALA A 461 -13.93 1.64 -21.69
N LEU A 462 -14.37 2.02 -20.47
CA LEU A 462 -13.84 1.44 -19.22
C LEU A 462 -14.01 -0.08 -19.17
N VAL A 463 -15.14 -0.62 -19.62
CA VAL A 463 -15.35 -2.08 -19.70
C VAL A 463 -14.42 -2.70 -20.74
N GLY A 464 -14.28 -2.10 -21.93
CA GLY A 464 -13.38 -2.60 -22.98
C GLY A 464 -11.91 -2.60 -22.55
N PHE A 465 -11.44 -1.50 -21.96
CA PHE A 465 -10.12 -1.42 -21.35
C PHE A 465 -9.99 -2.41 -20.19
N GLY A 466 -11.03 -2.57 -19.37
CA GLY A 466 -11.14 -3.59 -18.32
C GLY A 466 -10.86 -5.00 -18.82
N LEU A 467 -11.44 -5.38 -19.95
CA LEU A 467 -11.24 -6.70 -20.55
C LEU A 467 -9.81 -6.88 -21.07
N ILE A 468 -9.23 -5.87 -21.72
CA ILE A 468 -7.84 -5.93 -22.20
C ILE A 468 -6.86 -6.01 -21.01
N ALA A 469 -7.07 -5.18 -19.98
CA ALA A 469 -6.27 -5.18 -18.77
C ALA A 469 -6.39 -6.49 -18.00
N ALA A 470 -7.58 -7.10 -17.96
CA ALA A 470 -7.78 -8.43 -17.37
C ALA A 470 -7.01 -9.53 -18.14
N LEU A 471 -6.90 -9.44 -19.48
CA LEU A 471 -6.04 -10.34 -20.25
C LEU A 471 -4.56 -10.10 -19.95
N GLY A 472 -4.12 -8.84 -19.81
CA GLY A 472 -2.77 -8.51 -19.33
C GLY A 472 -2.51 -9.05 -17.91
N ALA A 473 -3.51 -8.98 -17.03
CA ALA A 473 -3.45 -9.57 -15.69
C ALA A 473 -3.38 -11.11 -15.75
N GLY A 474 -4.06 -11.72 -16.73
CA GLY A 474 -3.95 -13.16 -17.01
C GLY A 474 -2.57 -13.56 -17.52
N MET A 475 -1.94 -12.75 -18.38
CA MET A 475 -0.55 -12.95 -18.83
C MET A 475 0.44 -12.90 -17.66
N GLU A 476 0.21 -12.03 -16.68
CA GLU A 476 1.00 -11.99 -15.46
C GLU A 476 0.71 -13.19 -14.54
N ALA A 477 -0.59 -13.48 -14.31
CA ALA A 477 -1.04 -14.59 -13.48
C ALA A 477 -0.63 -15.96 -14.05
N SER A 478 -0.26 -16.06 -15.33
CA SER A 478 0.24 -17.30 -15.89
C SER A 478 1.61 -17.70 -15.32
N LEU A 479 2.31 -16.81 -14.61
CA LEU A 479 3.45 -17.20 -13.77
C LEU A 479 3.04 -18.24 -12.73
N LEU A 480 1.81 -18.18 -12.21
CA LEU A 480 1.33 -19.09 -11.15
C LEU A 480 1.24 -20.55 -11.56
N VAL A 481 1.14 -20.83 -12.87
CA VAL A 481 1.07 -22.21 -13.39
C VAL A 481 2.46 -22.83 -13.62
N LYS A 482 3.53 -22.03 -13.48
CA LYS A 482 4.89 -22.57 -13.47
C LYS A 482 5.09 -23.49 -12.27
N ARG A 483 6.12 -24.34 -12.36
CA ARG A 483 6.44 -25.29 -11.30
C ARG A 483 6.83 -24.53 -10.01
N PRO A 484 6.12 -24.71 -8.88
CA PRO A 484 6.52 -24.13 -7.61
C PRO A 484 7.92 -24.61 -7.20
N TRP A 485 8.66 -23.73 -6.53
CA TRP A 485 9.98 -24.03 -5.96
C TRP A 485 9.96 -23.79 -4.45
N PRO A 486 10.73 -24.54 -3.66
CA PRO A 486 10.70 -24.42 -2.20
C PRO A 486 11.46 -23.18 -1.72
N ALA A 487 10.93 -22.50 -0.71
CA ALA A 487 11.65 -21.44 0.01
C ALA A 487 13.01 -21.92 0.52
N SER A 488 14.04 -21.07 0.44
CA SER A 488 15.33 -21.37 1.06
C SER A 488 15.26 -21.15 2.56
N ALA A 489 15.24 -22.25 3.31
CA ALA A 489 15.24 -22.23 4.77
C ALA A 489 16.64 -22.01 5.37
N GLU A 490 17.68 -22.18 4.56
CA GLU A 490 19.04 -22.32 5.07
C GLU A 490 19.91 -21.10 4.76
N CYS A 491 19.74 -20.49 3.58
CA CYS A 491 20.63 -19.44 3.12
C CYS A 491 20.46 -18.13 3.89
N PRO A 492 21.54 -17.55 4.42
CA PRO A 492 21.54 -16.17 4.85
C PRO A 492 21.38 -15.24 3.63
N LEU A 493 20.87 -14.05 3.86
CA LEU A 493 20.59 -13.07 2.81
C LEU A 493 21.80 -12.75 1.90
N PRO A 494 23.04 -12.51 2.40
CA PRO A 494 24.16 -12.20 1.52
C PRO A 494 24.46 -13.34 0.52
N GLU A 495 24.40 -14.59 0.97
CA GLU A 495 24.57 -15.76 0.10
C GLU A 495 23.40 -15.91 -0.89
N ALA A 496 22.16 -15.74 -0.42
CA ALA A 496 20.96 -15.74 -1.26
C ALA A 496 21.03 -14.67 -2.37
N ALA A 497 21.54 -13.48 -2.04
CA ALA A 497 21.73 -12.36 -2.95
C ALA A 497 22.81 -12.64 -4.01
N ARG A 498 23.93 -13.27 -3.64
CA ARG A 498 24.98 -13.71 -4.60
C ARG A 498 24.49 -14.81 -5.53
N HIS A 499 23.61 -15.69 -5.07
CA HIS A 499 23.01 -16.76 -5.86
C HIS A 499 21.71 -16.34 -6.58
N SER A 500 21.28 -15.08 -6.44
CA SER A 500 20.05 -14.61 -7.08
C SER A 500 20.24 -14.41 -8.58
N VAL A 501 19.16 -14.58 -9.34
CA VAL A 501 19.12 -14.26 -10.78
C VAL A 501 19.41 -12.77 -11.05
N PHE A 502 19.26 -11.91 -10.04
CA PHE A 502 19.51 -10.47 -10.13
C PHE A 502 20.94 -10.06 -9.76
N ALA A 503 21.79 -11.00 -9.31
CA ALA A 503 23.16 -10.71 -8.89
C ALA A 503 24.00 -9.94 -9.93
N PRO A 504 23.89 -10.20 -11.27
CA PRO A 504 24.68 -9.47 -12.25
C PRO A 504 24.24 -8.01 -12.47
N THR A 505 23.02 -7.64 -12.05
CA THR A 505 22.38 -6.35 -12.42
C THR A 505 22.00 -5.50 -11.23
N THR A 506 22.15 -6.01 -10.01
CA THR A 506 21.62 -5.39 -8.80
C THR A 506 22.69 -5.27 -7.73
N ASP A 507 22.95 -4.03 -7.31
CA ASP A 507 23.63 -3.77 -6.05
C ASP A 507 22.63 -3.91 -4.89
N TRP A 508 22.96 -4.77 -3.93
CA TRP A 508 22.15 -5.06 -2.76
C TRP A 508 22.22 -3.99 -1.67
N ALA A 509 22.78 -2.80 -1.96
CA ALA A 509 22.80 -1.61 -1.08
C ALA A 509 21.42 -1.17 -0.53
N HIS A 510 20.32 -1.64 -1.12
CA HIS A 510 18.94 -1.41 -0.66
C HIS A 510 18.45 -2.45 0.37
N TYR A 511 19.19 -3.54 0.56
CA TYR A 511 18.97 -4.57 1.59
C TYR A 511 20.11 -4.65 2.61
N LEU A 512 21.33 -4.33 2.22
CA LEU A 512 22.54 -4.41 3.04
C LEU A 512 23.24 -3.06 3.05
N THR A 513 23.87 -2.73 4.16
CA THR A 513 24.75 -1.56 4.26
C THR A 513 25.93 -1.90 5.16
N ALA A 514 27.05 -1.19 5.02
CA ALA A 514 28.15 -1.32 5.98
C ALA A 514 27.63 -0.99 7.39
N TRP A 515 28.11 -1.72 8.39
CA TRP A 515 27.76 -1.41 9.78
C TRP A 515 28.10 0.06 10.09
N PRO A 516 27.17 0.85 10.68
CA PRO A 516 27.42 2.26 10.92
C PRO A 516 28.59 2.47 11.87
N GLU A 517 29.41 3.48 11.60
CA GLU A 517 30.48 3.95 12.49
C GLU A 517 30.05 5.23 13.23
N GLY A 518 30.68 5.53 14.37
CA GLY A 518 30.48 6.78 15.10
C GLY A 518 29.08 6.92 15.74
N ALA A 519 28.51 8.14 15.73
CA ALA A 519 27.24 8.45 16.41
C ALA A 519 26.03 7.60 15.95
N PRO A 520 25.85 7.27 14.64
CA PRO A 520 24.80 6.35 14.19
C PRO A 520 24.94 4.93 14.77
N ALA A 521 26.15 4.47 15.08
CA ALA A 521 26.36 3.19 15.75
C ALA A 521 25.77 3.19 17.17
N GLY A 522 25.89 4.31 17.89
CA GLY A 522 25.34 4.49 19.23
C GLY A 522 23.80 4.56 19.27
N LEU A 523 23.13 4.74 18.13
CA LEU A 523 21.67 4.66 18.04
C LEU A 523 21.18 3.21 17.93
N MET A 524 22.05 2.30 17.48
CA MET A 524 21.73 0.90 17.26
C MET A 524 22.17 0.04 18.44
N ARG A 525 21.44 -1.05 18.67
CA ARG A 525 21.87 -2.07 19.60
C ARG A 525 23.06 -2.82 19.01
N GLU A 526 24.03 -3.18 19.85
CA GLU A 526 25.17 -3.97 19.42
C GLU A 526 24.70 -5.33 18.84
N PRO A 527 25.12 -5.68 17.61
CA PRO A 527 24.65 -6.86 16.92
C PRO A 527 25.47 -8.08 17.33
N GLN A 528 24.86 -9.26 17.27
CA GLN A 528 25.63 -10.49 17.18
C GLN A 528 25.86 -10.82 15.70
N LEU A 529 27.11 -10.67 15.24
CA LEU A 529 27.46 -10.93 13.85
C LEU A 529 27.31 -12.41 13.51
N ARG A 530 26.54 -12.71 12.45
CA ARG A 530 26.40 -14.07 11.90
C ARG A 530 27.24 -14.22 10.63
N PRO A 531 27.65 -15.45 10.26
CA PRO A 531 28.34 -15.67 8.99
C PRO A 531 27.50 -15.20 7.79
N ALA A 532 28.10 -14.47 6.86
CA ALA A 532 27.46 -14.10 5.59
C ALA A 532 27.27 -15.30 4.64
N GLU A 533 27.94 -16.43 4.92
CA GLU A 533 27.94 -17.64 4.11
C GLU A 533 27.83 -18.89 4.98
N ARG A 534 27.17 -19.91 4.43
CA ARG A 534 27.23 -21.27 4.96
C ARG A 534 28.58 -21.93 4.64
N PRO A 535 28.94 -23.03 5.33
CA PRO A 535 30.18 -23.76 5.07
C PRO A 535 30.29 -24.21 3.61
N ALA A 536 31.53 -24.25 3.10
CA ALA A 536 31.83 -24.76 1.76
C ALA A 536 31.26 -26.17 1.56
N GLY A 537 30.68 -26.42 0.38
CA GLY A 537 30.00 -27.69 0.07
C GLY A 537 28.53 -27.76 0.51
N SER A 538 27.98 -26.69 1.09
CA SER A 538 26.54 -26.58 1.34
C SER A 538 25.75 -26.68 0.02
N PRO A 539 24.54 -27.28 0.03
CA PRO A 539 23.68 -27.33 -1.15
C PRO A 539 23.32 -25.91 -1.61
N PRO A 540 23.06 -25.68 -2.91
CA PRO A 540 22.72 -24.35 -3.40
C PRO A 540 21.47 -23.80 -2.70
N CYS A 541 21.36 -22.47 -2.61
CA CYS A 541 20.22 -21.82 -1.95
C CYS A 541 18.87 -22.21 -2.55
N TRP A 542 18.88 -22.48 -3.86
CA TRP A 542 17.73 -22.83 -4.67
C TRP A 542 18.08 -24.04 -5.53
N PRO A 543 17.10 -24.85 -5.96
CA PRO A 543 17.35 -25.93 -6.90
C PRO A 543 18.06 -25.43 -8.17
N VAL A 544 18.92 -26.25 -8.80
CA VAL A 544 19.72 -25.90 -10.00
C VAL A 544 18.89 -25.41 -11.19
N ARG A 545 17.59 -25.74 -11.23
CA ARG A 545 16.66 -25.24 -12.24
C ARG A 545 16.07 -23.85 -11.93
N GLY A 546 16.45 -23.25 -10.80
CA GLY A 546 16.08 -21.90 -10.36
C GLY A 546 14.57 -21.63 -10.30
N PRO A 547 14.18 -20.40 -9.91
CA PRO A 547 12.89 -19.83 -10.31
C PRO A 547 12.78 -19.67 -11.84
#